data_AF-A0A257ELH5-F1
#
_entry.id   AF-A0A257ELH5-F1
#
_cell.length_a   1.000
_cell.length_b   1.000
_cell.length_c   1.000
_cell.angle_alpha   90.00
_cell.angle_beta   90.00
_cell.angle_gamma   90.00
#
_symmetry.space_group_name_H-M   'P 1'
#
loop_
_entity.id
_entity.type
_entity.pdbx_description
1 polymer ?
#
loop_
_entity_poly.entity_id
_entity_poly.type
_entity_poly.pdbx_seq_one_letter_code
_entity_poly.pdbx_strand_id
1 'polypeptide(L)'
;AHAGVADRRRLWERALADGAALDPLRALADPEAAVAAAIAGGSAAVTETVTIRVASADPGELTLNQLAQLGRCDALLVEGDVPAAVVDRARRDAVRLTVLPDVPVEGLTVVLTV
;
A
#
# COMPACT_ATOMS: atom_id res chain seq x y z
N ALA A 1 12.22 15.79 12.11
CA ALA A 1 11.81 14.46 12.58
C ALA A 1 12.54 13.41 11.75
N HIS A 2 12.88 12.25 12.31
CA HIS A 2 13.46 11.15 11.54
C HIS A 2 12.37 10.43 10.72
N ALA A 3 12.72 9.88 9.56
CA ALA A 3 11.78 9.19 8.70
C ALA A 3 11.11 8.00 9.43
N GLY A 4 9.79 7.94 9.40
CA GLY A 4 9.01 6.85 9.97
C GLY A 4 9.12 5.56 9.18
N VAL A 5 8.55 4.47 9.68
CA VAL A 5 8.49 3.18 8.97
C VAL A 5 7.78 3.33 7.62
N ALA A 6 6.66 4.07 7.59
CA ALA A 6 5.90 4.33 6.38
C ALA A 6 6.71 5.10 5.33
N ASP A 7 7.47 6.12 5.75
CA ASP A 7 8.32 6.91 4.86
C ASP A 7 9.41 6.07 4.19
N ARG A 8 10.04 5.18 4.96
CA ARG A 8 11.07 4.24 4.46
C ARG A 8 10.48 3.22 3.50
N ARG A 9 9.29 2.68 3.80
CA ARG A 9 8.59 1.76 2.89
C ARG A 9 8.30 2.44 1.56
N ARG A 10 7.68 3.63 1.60
CA ARG A 10 7.38 4.40 0.40
C ARG A 10 8.64 4.73 -0.41
N LEU A 11 9.75 5.06 0.26
CA LEU A 11 11.04 5.26 -0.40
C LEU A 11 11.45 4.02 -1.19
N TRP A 12 11.45 2.85 -0.56
CA TRP A 12 11.86 1.61 -1.23
C TRP A 12 10.88 1.19 -2.34
N GLU A 13 9.58 1.32 -2.12
CA GLU A 13 8.56 1.05 -3.15
C GLU A 13 8.75 1.91 -4.39
N ARG A 14 9.02 3.21 -4.23
CA ARG A 14 9.31 4.10 -5.36
C ARG A 14 10.65 3.80 -6.00
N ALA A 15 11.69 3.56 -5.19
CA ALA A 15 13.04 3.38 -5.69
C ALA A 15 13.18 2.09 -6.52
N LEU A 16 12.46 1.03 -6.14
CA LEU A 16 12.54 -0.30 -6.73
C LEU A 16 11.42 -0.60 -7.75
N ALA A 17 10.55 0.37 -8.05
CA ALA A 17 9.50 0.19 -9.05
C ALA A 17 10.09 -0.03 -10.46
N ASP A 18 9.31 -0.65 -11.35
CA ASP A 18 9.69 -0.81 -12.76
C ASP A 18 9.98 0.56 -13.41
N GLY A 19 11.15 0.67 -14.02
CA GLY A 19 11.66 1.91 -14.63
C GLY A 19 12.15 2.98 -13.64
N ALA A 20 12.14 2.71 -12.33
CA ALA A 20 12.67 3.63 -11.33
C ALA A 20 14.20 3.62 -11.25
N ALA A 21 14.75 4.55 -10.45
CA ALA A 21 16.19 4.76 -10.33
C ALA A 21 16.96 3.51 -9.86
N LEU A 22 16.37 2.68 -8.99
CA LEU A 22 16.97 1.43 -8.49
C LEU A 22 16.21 0.19 -8.96
N ASP A 23 15.60 0.23 -10.13
CA ASP A 23 14.92 -0.92 -10.71
C ASP A 23 15.88 -2.13 -10.86
N PRO A 24 15.65 -3.25 -10.14
CA PRO A 24 16.54 -4.40 -10.16
C PRO A 24 16.50 -5.19 -11.48
N LEU A 25 15.52 -4.91 -12.35
CA LEU A 25 15.37 -5.58 -13.65
C LEU A 25 16.11 -4.85 -14.77
N ARG A 26 16.78 -3.73 -14.47
CA ARG A 26 17.50 -2.91 -15.44
C ARG A 26 18.96 -2.73 -15.06
N ALA A 27 19.82 -2.55 -16.06
CA ALA A 27 21.21 -2.22 -15.84
C ALA A 27 21.34 -0.80 -15.25
N LEU A 28 22.05 -0.68 -14.14
CA LEU A 28 22.39 0.59 -13.51
C LEU A 28 23.71 1.12 -14.09
N ALA A 29 23.62 2.16 -14.90
CA ALA A 29 24.81 2.79 -15.50
C ALA A 29 25.67 3.54 -14.47
N ASP A 30 25.02 4.19 -13.49
CA ASP A 30 25.66 4.90 -12.38
C ASP A 30 24.92 4.58 -11.06
N PRO A 31 25.38 3.56 -10.31
CA PRO A 31 24.75 3.15 -9.07
C PRO A 31 24.75 4.24 -7.98
N GLU A 32 25.81 5.05 -7.89
CA GLU A 32 25.92 6.08 -6.86
C GLU A 32 24.91 7.20 -7.11
N ALA A 33 24.83 7.70 -8.35
CA ALA A 33 23.86 8.70 -8.73
C ALA A 33 22.42 8.19 -8.57
N ALA A 34 22.16 6.91 -8.89
CA ALA A 34 20.86 6.29 -8.72
C ALA A 34 20.42 6.23 -7.24
N VAL A 35 21.33 5.84 -6.34
CA VAL A 35 21.07 5.85 -4.89
C VAL A 35 20.84 7.26 -4.39
N ALA A 36 21.67 8.22 -4.80
CA ALA A 36 21.50 9.64 -4.42
C ALA A 36 20.14 10.19 -4.87
N ALA A 37 19.72 9.88 -6.11
CA ALA A 37 18.42 10.26 -6.64
C ALA A 37 17.24 9.63 -5.87
N ALA A 38 17.35 8.34 -5.52
CA ALA A 38 16.34 7.65 -4.73
C ALA A 38 16.17 8.24 -3.31
N ILE A 39 17.29 8.64 -2.67
CA ILE A 39 17.27 9.29 -1.35
C ILE A 39 16.75 10.72 -1.43
N ALA A 40 17.13 11.48 -2.46
CA ALA A 40 16.68 12.85 -2.68
C ALA A 40 15.20 12.95 -3.08
N GLY A 41 14.65 11.88 -3.66
CA GLY A 41 13.25 11.79 -4.07
C GLY A 41 12.29 11.84 -2.88
N GLY A 42 11.36 12.80 -2.91
CA GLY A 42 10.36 12.98 -1.86
C GLY A 42 9.48 11.73 -1.65
N SER A 43 9.16 11.43 -0.39
CA SER A 43 8.31 10.31 0.02
C SER A 43 6.87 10.68 0.29
N ALA A 44 6.37 11.68 -0.45
CA ALA A 44 5.01 12.18 -0.30
C ALA A 44 4.03 11.01 -0.40
N ALA A 45 3.22 10.84 0.64
CA ALA A 45 2.16 9.87 0.63
C ALA A 45 1.12 10.32 -0.41
N VAL A 46 0.83 9.48 -1.39
CA VAL A 46 -0.43 9.61 -2.10
C VAL A 46 -1.49 9.15 -1.11
N THR A 47 -2.40 10.05 -0.76
CA THR A 47 -3.54 9.71 0.07
C THR A 47 -4.66 9.23 -0.83
N GLU A 48 -4.97 7.95 -0.75
CA GLU A 48 -5.95 7.27 -1.59
C GLU A 48 -6.87 6.42 -0.73
N THR A 49 -8.16 6.45 -1.03
CA THR A 49 -9.15 5.55 -0.42
C THR A 49 -9.79 4.72 -1.52
N VAL A 50 -9.74 3.40 -1.38
CA VAL A 50 -10.38 2.45 -2.30
C VAL A 50 -11.38 1.60 -1.55
N THR A 51 -12.59 1.49 -2.08
CA THR A 51 -13.63 0.59 -1.56
C THR A 51 -13.66 -0.70 -2.37
N ILE A 52 -13.60 -1.83 -1.68
CA ILE A 52 -13.75 -3.17 -2.24
C ILE A 52 -15.03 -3.77 -1.68
N ARG A 53 -15.99 -4.01 -2.57
CA ARG A 53 -17.19 -4.78 -2.23
C ARG A 53 -16.89 -6.28 -2.31
N VAL A 54 -17.09 -6.97 -1.21
CA VAL A 54 -16.83 -8.40 -1.03
C VAL A 54 -18.09 -9.17 -1.37
N ALA A 55 -18.10 -9.80 -2.54
CA ALA A 55 -19.24 -10.58 -3.04
C ALA A 55 -19.26 -12.04 -2.55
N SER A 56 -18.17 -12.50 -1.95
CA SER A 56 -17.95 -13.91 -1.60
C SER A 56 -17.08 -14.07 -0.37
N ALA A 57 -17.28 -15.16 0.35
CA ALA A 57 -16.43 -15.54 1.48
C ALA A 57 -15.14 -16.26 1.07
N ASP A 58 -15.04 -16.70 -0.18
CA ASP A 58 -13.81 -17.30 -0.71
C ASP A 58 -12.81 -16.18 -1.10
N PRO A 59 -11.67 -16.04 -0.40
CA PRO A 59 -10.65 -15.08 -0.79
C PRO A 59 -10.03 -15.36 -2.17
N GLY A 60 -10.19 -16.58 -2.71
CA GLY A 60 -9.79 -16.93 -4.08
C GLY A 60 -10.59 -16.23 -5.18
N GLU A 61 -11.78 -15.68 -4.85
CA GLU A 61 -12.60 -14.91 -5.78
C GLU A 61 -12.26 -13.42 -5.82
N LEU A 62 -11.32 -12.96 -4.99
CA LEU A 62 -10.76 -11.61 -5.11
C LEU A 62 -9.98 -11.49 -6.42
N THR A 63 -10.20 -10.40 -7.15
CA THR A 63 -9.38 -10.07 -8.32
C THR A 63 -7.94 -9.82 -7.90
N LEU A 64 -6.99 -10.01 -8.83
CA LEU A 64 -5.57 -9.71 -8.57
C LEU A 64 -5.35 -8.25 -8.14
N ASN A 65 -6.13 -7.31 -8.66
CA ASN A 65 -6.06 -5.91 -8.27
C ASN A 65 -6.53 -5.68 -6.84
N GLN A 66 -7.62 -6.33 -6.41
CA GLN A 66 -8.11 -6.26 -5.03
C GLN A 66 -7.12 -6.87 -4.04
N LEU A 67 -6.54 -8.03 -4.38
CA LEU A 67 -5.47 -8.65 -3.58
C LEU A 67 -4.24 -7.75 -3.49
N ALA A 68 -3.82 -7.13 -4.59
CA ALA A 68 -2.69 -6.20 -4.61
C ALA A 68 -2.97 -4.94 -3.77
N GLN A 69 -4.19 -4.39 -3.81
CA GLN A 69 -4.61 -3.26 -2.98
C GLN A 69 -4.59 -3.64 -1.50
N LEU A 70 -5.13 -4.80 -1.13
CA LEU A 70 -5.11 -5.32 0.24
C LEU A 70 -3.68 -5.57 0.74
N GLY A 71 -2.81 -6.14 -0.08
CA GLY A 71 -1.40 -6.37 0.28
C GLY A 71 -0.59 -5.08 0.47
N ARG A 72 -1.02 -3.96 -0.11
CA ARG A 72 -0.33 -2.67 -0.05
C ARG A 72 -0.97 -1.67 0.92
N CYS A 73 -2.16 -1.96 1.45
CA CYS A 73 -2.91 -1.00 2.24
C CYS A 73 -2.16 -0.59 3.51
N ASP A 74 -2.25 0.70 3.84
CA ASP A 74 -1.73 1.31 5.04
C ASP A 74 -2.76 1.33 6.16
N ALA A 75 -4.03 1.48 5.78
CA ALA A 75 -5.16 1.39 6.68
C ALA A 75 -6.23 0.47 6.10
N LEU A 76 -6.92 -0.25 6.98
CA LEU A 76 -8.06 -1.08 6.65
C LEU A 76 -9.26 -0.65 7.50
N LEU A 77 -10.37 -0.35 6.84
CA LEU A 77 -11.68 -0.24 7.47
C LEU A 77 -12.53 -1.43 7.01
N VAL A 78 -13.24 -2.06 7.93
CA VAL A 78 -14.16 -3.16 7.63
C VAL A 78 -15.57 -2.71 8.03
N GLU A 79 -16.47 -2.64 7.05
CA GLU A 79 -17.86 -2.24 7.24
C GLU A 79 -18.79 -3.43 6.98
N GLY A 80 -19.49 -3.88 8.03
CA GLY A 80 -20.35 -5.05 7.99
C GLY A 80 -19.62 -6.36 8.29
N ASP A 81 -20.27 -7.47 7.98
CA ASP A 81 -19.80 -8.82 8.32
C ASP A 81 -18.90 -9.40 7.21
N VAL A 82 -17.78 -8.71 6.94
CA VAL A 82 -16.82 -9.15 5.93
C VAL A 82 -16.10 -10.41 6.42
N PRO A 83 -16.07 -11.49 5.62
CA PRO A 83 -15.44 -12.76 6.02
C PRO A 83 -13.97 -12.60 6.43
N ALA A 84 -13.60 -13.18 7.57
CA ALA A 84 -12.25 -13.07 8.14
C ALA A 84 -11.16 -13.50 7.15
N ALA A 85 -11.43 -14.52 6.33
CA ALA A 85 -10.49 -14.99 5.30
C ALA A 85 -10.15 -13.91 4.26
N VAL A 86 -11.08 -12.99 3.96
CA VAL A 86 -10.85 -11.83 3.08
C VAL A 86 -10.10 -10.72 3.83
N VAL A 87 -10.48 -10.44 5.07
CA VAL A 87 -9.77 -9.47 5.94
C VAL A 87 -8.30 -9.85 6.12
N ASP A 88 -8.00 -11.14 6.24
CA ASP A 88 -6.66 -11.70 6.37
C ASP A 88 -5.80 -11.59 5.10
N ARG A 89 -6.33 -11.06 3.99
CA ARG A 89 -5.55 -10.70 2.80
C ARG A 89 -4.97 -9.30 2.89
N ALA A 90 -5.49 -8.46 3.78
CA ALA A 90 -4.91 -7.15 4.03
C ALA A 90 -3.49 -7.26 4.60
N ARG A 91 -2.66 -6.25 4.33
CA ARG A 91 -1.33 -6.13 4.90
C ARG A 91 -1.40 -6.29 6.43
N ARG A 92 -0.53 -7.14 6.98
CA ARG A 92 -0.62 -7.58 8.39
C ARG A 92 -0.43 -6.43 9.39
N ASP A 93 0.34 -5.42 9.02
CA ASP A 93 0.63 -4.23 9.81
C ASP A 93 -0.20 -3.01 9.39
N ALA A 94 -1.21 -3.17 8.52
CA ALA A 94 -2.13 -2.10 8.19
C ALA A 94 -2.90 -1.65 9.44
N VAL A 95 -2.99 -0.33 9.63
CA VAL A 95 -3.75 0.28 10.72
C VAL A 95 -5.21 -0.14 10.61
N ARG A 96 -5.78 -0.69 11.67
CA ARG A 96 -7.21 -1.06 11.70
C ARG A 96 -8.01 0.15 12.15
N LEU A 97 -8.85 0.67 11.26
CA LEU A 97 -9.75 1.79 11.53
C LEU A 97 -11.11 1.24 11.96
N THR A 98 -11.74 1.91 12.92
CA THR A 98 -13.13 1.66 13.31
C THR A 98 -14.12 2.57 12.56
N VAL A 99 -13.64 3.69 12.04
CA VAL A 99 -14.40 4.66 11.25
C VAL A 99 -13.45 5.34 10.27
N LEU A 100 -13.96 5.73 9.10
CA LEU A 100 -13.18 6.54 8.17
C LEU A 100 -13.02 7.96 8.75
N PRO A 101 -11.78 8.45 8.93
CA PRO A 101 -11.57 9.79 9.46
C PRO A 101 -11.91 10.88 8.43
N ASP A 102 -12.42 12.02 8.89
CA ASP A 102 -12.68 13.19 8.04
C ASP A 102 -11.41 13.73 7.39
N VAL A 103 -10.27 13.59 8.08
CA VAL A 103 -8.95 13.88 7.54
C VAL A 103 -8.37 12.57 6.99
N PRO A 104 -8.16 12.45 5.66
CA PRO A 104 -7.64 11.23 5.07
C PRO A 104 -6.28 10.81 5.63
N VAL A 105 -6.13 9.51 5.88
CA VAL A 105 -4.86 8.93 6.35
C VAL A 105 -3.86 8.90 5.21
N GLU A 106 -2.62 9.31 5.47
CA GLU A 106 -1.54 9.18 4.50
C GLU A 106 -1.37 7.74 4.00
N GLY A 107 -1.33 7.56 2.68
CA GLY A 107 -1.16 6.26 2.04
C GLY A 107 -2.48 5.68 1.55
N LEU A 108 -2.49 4.36 1.38
CA LEU A 108 -3.65 3.64 0.83
C LEU A 108 -4.57 3.17 1.96
N THR A 109 -5.76 3.73 2.04
CA THR A 109 -6.86 3.20 2.86
C THR A 109 -7.73 2.28 2.02
N VAL A 110 -7.90 1.03 2.46
CA VAL A 110 -8.86 0.10 1.84
C VAL A 110 -10.08 -0.03 2.75
N VAL A 111 -11.27 0.14 2.18
CA VAL A 111 -12.55 -0.10 2.84
C VAL A 111 -13.14 -1.39 2.29
N LEU A 112 -13.36 -2.38 3.16
CA LEU A 112 -14.06 -3.61 2.81
C LEU A 112 -15.54 -3.48 3.19
N THR A 113 -16.42 -3.76 2.24
CA THR A 113 -17.88 -3.76 2.45
C THR A 113 -18.50 -5.04 1.91
N VAL A 114 -19.74 -5.36 2.28
CA VAL A 114 -20.56 -6.44 1.69
C VAL A 114 -21.62 -5.87 0.72
#